data_AF-A0AAV4WB44-F1
#
_entry.id   AF-A0AAV4WB44-F1
#
_cell.length_a   1.000
_cell.length_b   1.000
_cell.length_c   1.000
_cell.angle_alpha   90.00
_cell.angle_beta   90.00
_cell.angle_gamma   90.00
#
_symmetry.space_group_name_H-M   'P 1'
#
loop_
_entity.id
_entity.type
_entity.pdbx_description
1 polymer ?
#
loop_
_entity_poly.entity_id
_entity_poly.type
_entity_poly.pdbx_seq_one_letter_code
_entity_poly.pdbx_strand_id
1 'polypeptide(L)'
;MLFVLLLTVTPHHSLSTVTRHHSLSTVTGHHSLSTVTPHHSLSTITPHYSLSAVTSHHSLSIVTPHYSLSAVTPHRSLSIVTPHYSLSAVTPHRSLSIVTPHYSLSAVTPHRSLSIVTPHYSLSAVTSHYSLSIVTSHYSLSAVTSHHSLSIVTPHYSLSTVTPHHSLSIVTPHYSLSAVTCHRSLSIVTSHYSLSAVTSHHSLSIVTPHYSLSAVTPHRSLSIVTPHYSLSAVTPHRSLSIVTPHYSLSAVTPHHSLSIVTPHYSLSAVTPHHSLSVTYTPHMPKKISLTLLD
;
A
#
# COMPACT_ATOMS: atom_id res chain seq x y z
N MET A 1 -43.41 -12.80 13.67
CA MET A 1 -42.76 -11.97 14.71
C MET A 1 -41.47 -12.67 15.11
N LEU A 2 -40.33 -12.27 14.54
CA LEU A 2 -39.04 -12.90 14.83
C LEU A 2 -38.52 -12.29 16.15
N PHE A 3 -38.52 -13.07 17.22
CA PHE A 3 -37.96 -12.64 18.51
C PHE A 3 -36.44 -12.51 18.35
N VAL A 4 -35.94 -11.29 18.17
CA VAL A 4 -34.50 -11.01 18.26
C VAL A 4 -34.17 -11.02 19.74
N LEU A 5 -33.66 -12.15 20.24
CA LEU A 5 -33.14 -12.26 21.60
C LEU A 5 -31.86 -11.40 21.69
N LEU A 6 -32.00 -10.19 22.22
CA LEU A 6 -30.90 -9.25 22.44
C LEU A 6 -30.07 -9.74 23.64
N LEU A 7 -29.01 -10.53 23.41
CA LEU A 7 -28.16 -11.03 24.49
C LEU A 7 -26.88 -10.20 24.60
N THR A 8 -26.49 -9.85 25.82
CA THR A 8 -25.19 -9.27 26.18
C THR A 8 -24.40 -10.35 26.91
N VAL A 9 -23.14 -10.60 26.52
CA VAL A 9 -22.26 -11.53 27.25
C VAL A 9 -21.12 -10.75 27.86
N THR A 10 -21.03 -10.79 29.19
CA THR A 10 -20.04 -10.06 30.00
C THR A 10 -19.30 -11.02 30.94
N PRO A 11 -18.32 -11.82 30.46
CA PRO A 11 -17.57 -12.72 31.32
C PRO A 11 -16.65 -11.94 32.26
N HIS A 12 -16.71 -12.27 33.55
CA HIS A 12 -15.77 -11.81 34.58
C HIS A 12 -14.64 -12.83 34.86
N HIS A 13 -14.61 -13.94 34.12
CA HIS A 13 -13.54 -14.95 34.15
C HIS A 13 -13.18 -15.37 32.73
N SER A 14 -12.02 -16.01 32.55
CA SER A 14 -11.60 -16.55 31.26
C SER A 14 -12.64 -17.53 30.72
N LEU A 15 -13.17 -17.27 29.53
CA LEU A 15 -14.13 -18.15 28.87
C LEU A 15 -13.45 -18.89 27.72
N SER A 16 -13.61 -20.21 27.67
CA SER A 16 -13.00 -21.03 26.62
C SER A 16 -13.65 -20.75 25.25
N THR A 17 -14.97 -20.85 25.13
CA THR A 17 -15.65 -20.72 23.84
C THR A 17 -17.03 -20.08 23.96
N VAL A 18 -17.37 -19.16 23.05
CA VAL A 18 -18.72 -18.63 22.84
C VAL A 18 -19.18 -18.98 21.43
N THR A 19 -19.95 -20.06 21.28
CA THR A 19 -20.59 -20.45 20.02
C THR A 19 -22.06 -20.12 20.08
N ARG A 20 -22.60 -19.40 19.08
CA ARG A 20 -24.05 -19.16 19.00
C ARG A 20 -24.60 -19.13 17.59
N HIS A 21 -25.79 -19.71 17.45
CA HIS A 21 -26.54 -19.76 16.20
C HIS A 21 -27.44 -18.54 15.96
N HIS A 22 -27.63 -17.66 16.94
CA HIS A 22 -28.45 -16.44 16.85
C HIS A 22 -27.61 -15.16 16.87
N SER A 23 -28.21 -14.05 16.45
CA SER A 23 -27.59 -12.72 16.50
C SER A 23 -27.15 -12.37 17.91
N LEU A 24 -26.00 -11.69 18.01
CA LEU A 24 -25.43 -11.24 19.28
C LEU A 24 -25.26 -9.73 19.21
N SER A 25 -25.77 -9.00 20.19
CA SER A 25 -25.52 -7.56 20.24
C SER A 25 -24.09 -7.28 20.67
N THR A 26 -23.69 -7.76 21.85
CA THR A 26 -22.42 -7.34 22.44
C THR A 26 -21.72 -8.47 23.18
N VAL A 27 -20.41 -8.59 22.96
CA VAL A 27 -19.47 -9.35 23.80
C VAL A 27 -18.46 -8.38 24.38
N THR A 28 -18.51 -8.18 25.70
CA THR A 28 -17.49 -7.44 26.43
C THR A 28 -16.85 -8.39 27.44
N GLY A 29 -15.57 -8.23 27.75
CA GLY A 29 -14.91 -9.11 28.70
C GLY A 29 -13.61 -8.52 29.22
N HIS A 30 -13.40 -8.64 30.53
CA HIS A 30 -12.19 -8.16 31.19
C HIS A 30 -11.05 -9.17 31.20
N HIS A 31 -11.26 -10.39 30.69
CA HIS A 31 -10.29 -11.49 30.70
C HIS A 31 -10.15 -12.13 29.32
N SER A 32 -9.26 -13.12 29.22
CA SER A 32 -8.98 -13.86 28.00
C SER A 32 -10.22 -14.64 27.51
N LEU A 33 -10.60 -14.44 26.26
CA LEU A 33 -11.53 -15.31 25.53
C LEU A 33 -10.73 -16.15 24.53
N SER A 34 -10.98 -17.46 24.44
CA SER A 34 -10.32 -18.24 23.38
C SER A 34 -10.99 -17.99 22.04
N THR A 35 -12.28 -18.33 21.91
CA THR A 35 -12.94 -18.33 20.59
C THR A 35 -14.36 -17.79 20.65
N VAL A 36 -14.72 -16.91 19.71
CA VAL A 36 -16.09 -16.40 19.49
C VAL A 36 -16.55 -16.75 18.08
N THR A 37 -17.61 -17.57 17.98
CA THR A 37 -18.15 -18.10 16.71
C THR A 37 -19.67 -17.86 16.54
N PRO A 38 -20.10 -16.62 16.23
CA PRO A 38 -21.49 -16.35 15.87
C PRO A 38 -21.80 -16.79 14.42
N HIS A 39 -22.89 -17.53 14.23
CA HIS A 39 -23.40 -17.86 12.89
C HIS A 39 -24.13 -16.68 12.22
N HIS A 40 -24.73 -15.77 13.00
CA HIS A 40 -25.41 -14.57 12.50
C HIS A 40 -24.65 -13.28 12.87
N SER A 41 -25.29 -12.14 12.66
CA SER A 41 -24.72 -10.81 12.91
C SER A 41 -24.24 -10.65 14.35
N LEU A 42 -23.05 -10.07 14.51
CA LEU A 42 -22.53 -9.63 15.81
C LEU A 42 -22.17 -8.14 15.72
N SER A 43 -22.79 -7.33 16.58
CA SER A 43 -22.59 -5.87 16.52
C SER A 43 -21.23 -5.48 17.09
N THR A 44 -20.90 -5.89 18.31
CA THR A 44 -19.71 -5.36 18.98
C THR A 44 -18.95 -6.40 19.81
N ILE A 45 -17.62 -6.42 19.67
CA ILE A 45 -16.68 -7.24 20.45
C ILE A 45 -15.60 -6.33 21.05
N THR A 46 -15.54 -6.24 22.38
CA THR A 46 -14.58 -5.38 23.10
C THR A 46 -13.87 -6.13 24.25
N PRO A 47 -12.98 -7.09 23.96
CA PRO A 47 -12.20 -7.77 24.99
C PRO A 47 -11.07 -6.85 25.49
N HIS A 48 -10.79 -6.89 26.79
CA HIS A 48 -9.71 -6.11 27.38
C HIS A 48 -8.34 -6.77 27.15
N TYR A 49 -8.13 -8.02 27.57
CA TYR A 49 -6.82 -8.67 27.46
C TYR A 49 -6.61 -9.40 26.14
N SER A 50 -7.06 -10.65 26.02
CA SER A 50 -6.78 -11.44 24.82
C SER A 50 -8.03 -12.07 24.24
N LEU A 51 -8.07 -12.13 22.91
CA LEU A 51 -9.04 -12.91 22.16
C LEU A 51 -8.30 -13.70 21.08
N SER A 52 -8.31 -15.02 21.15
CA SER A 52 -7.54 -15.82 20.18
C SER A 52 -8.18 -15.75 18.79
N ALA A 53 -9.49 -15.97 18.68
CA ALA A 53 -10.15 -16.00 17.38
C ALA A 53 -11.60 -15.51 17.39
N VAL A 54 -11.97 -14.77 16.34
CA VAL A 54 -13.34 -14.42 15.99
C VAL A 54 -13.65 -14.91 14.59
N THR A 55 -14.57 -15.87 14.47
CA THR A 55 -15.05 -16.37 13.17
C THR A 55 -16.54 -16.10 13.04
N SER A 56 -17.00 -15.54 11.92
CA SER A 56 -18.44 -15.33 11.70
C SER A 56 -18.83 -15.66 10.27
N HIS A 57 -19.98 -16.32 10.10
CA HIS A 57 -20.54 -16.56 8.77
C HIS A 57 -21.21 -15.32 8.14
N HIS A 58 -21.58 -14.33 8.95
CA HIS A 58 -22.30 -13.14 8.50
C HIS A 58 -21.48 -11.88 8.75
N SER A 59 -22.10 -10.87 9.34
CA SER A 59 -21.57 -9.52 9.48
C SER A 59 -21.09 -9.29 10.91
N LEU A 60 -19.84 -8.84 11.04
CA LEU A 60 -19.28 -8.26 12.24
C LEU A 60 -19.26 -6.74 12.07
N SER A 61 -19.86 -5.98 12.99
CA SER A 61 -19.82 -4.52 12.86
C SER A 61 -18.50 -3.98 13.43
N ILE A 62 -18.23 -4.21 14.71
CA ILE A 62 -17.14 -3.54 15.43
C ILE A 62 -16.33 -4.55 16.26
N VAL A 63 -15.01 -4.52 16.10
CA VAL A 63 -14.06 -5.33 16.89
C VAL A 63 -12.95 -4.42 17.45
N THR A 64 -12.94 -4.20 18.77
CA THR A 64 -12.03 -3.26 19.45
C THR A 64 -11.32 -3.92 20.65
N PRO A 65 -10.37 -4.85 20.41
CA PRO A 65 -9.58 -5.44 21.48
C PRO A 65 -8.58 -4.40 22.04
N HIS A 66 -8.36 -4.40 23.36
CA HIS A 66 -7.37 -3.52 23.95
C HIS A 66 -5.95 -4.10 23.82
N TYR A 67 -5.64 -5.29 24.36
CA TYR A 67 -4.27 -5.84 24.30
C TYR A 67 -3.97 -6.72 23.08
N SER A 68 -4.66 -7.84 22.90
CA SER A 68 -4.32 -8.77 21.81
C SER A 68 -5.52 -9.46 21.17
N LEU A 69 -5.44 -9.58 19.84
CA LEU A 69 -6.35 -10.39 19.03
C LEU A 69 -5.55 -11.17 17.99
N SER A 70 -5.62 -12.50 18.02
CA SER A 70 -4.80 -13.28 17.07
C SER A 70 -5.45 -13.33 15.68
N ALA A 71 -6.74 -13.64 15.57
CA ALA A 71 -7.40 -13.79 14.27
C ALA A 71 -8.85 -13.28 14.21
N VAL A 72 -9.22 -12.63 13.09
CA VAL A 72 -10.60 -12.25 12.76
C VAL A 72 -10.94 -12.70 11.34
N THR A 73 -11.88 -13.64 11.19
CA THR A 73 -12.21 -14.36 9.95
C THR A 73 -13.71 -14.32 9.61
N PRO A 74 -14.29 -13.16 9.22
CA PRO A 74 -15.68 -13.07 8.82
C PRO A 74 -15.88 -13.44 7.34
N HIS A 75 -16.92 -14.23 7.05
CA HIS A 75 -17.25 -14.62 5.68
C HIS A 75 -17.88 -13.50 4.85
N ARG A 76 -18.72 -12.63 5.43
CA ARG A 76 -19.45 -11.62 4.63
C ARG A 76 -18.88 -10.22 4.75
N SER A 77 -18.84 -9.68 5.97
CA SER A 77 -18.43 -8.29 6.15
C SER A 77 -17.87 -8.05 7.54
N LEU A 78 -16.85 -7.21 7.61
CA LEU A 78 -16.36 -6.61 8.83
C LEU A 78 -16.32 -5.09 8.65
N SER A 79 -17.05 -4.35 9.47
CA SER A 79 -17.10 -2.89 9.26
C SER A 79 -15.86 -2.23 9.83
N ILE A 80 -15.56 -2.42 11.12
CA ILE A 80 -14.53 -1.68 11.84
C ILE A 80 -13.68 -2.61 12.71
N VAL A 81 -12.36 -2.47 12.62
CA VAL A 81 -11.39 -3.14 13.50
C VAL A 81 -10.40 -2.12 14.05
N THR A 82 -10.43 -1.89 15.36
CA THR A 82 -9.57 -0.89 16.03
C THR A 82 -8.84 -1.49 17.26
N PRO A 83 -7.83 -2.34 17.06
CA PRO A 83 -6.99 -2.83 18.15
C PRO A 83 -6.15 -1.70 18.72
N HIS A 84 -5.98 -1.66 20.04
CA HIS A 84 -5.02 -0.75 20.65
C HIS A 84 -3.59 -1.31 20.52
N TYR A 85 -3.28 -2.48 21.08
CA TYR A 85 -1.90 -2.99 21.07
C TYR A 85 -1.55 -3.91 19.90
N SER A 86 -2.20 -5.07 19.78
CA SER A 86 -1.77 -6.06 18.78
C SER A 86 -2.92 -6.79 18.10
N LEU A 87 -2.80 -6.95 16.79
CA LEU A 87 -3.66 -7.80 15.98
C LEU A 87 -2.80 -8.62 15.01
N SER A 88 -2.88 -9.94 15.05
CA SER A 88 -2.04 -10.76 14.16
C SER A 88 -2.64 -10.87 12.75
N ALA A 89 -3.91 -11.23 12.60
CA ALA A 89 -4.50 -11.45 11.28
C ALA A 89 -5.97 -11.01 11.17
N VAL A 90 -6.32 -10.39 10.04
CA VAL A 90 -7.70 -10.08 9.63
C VAL A 90 -7.94 -10.57 8.21
N THR A 91 -8.81 -11.57 8.05
CA THR A 91 -8.96 -12.33 6.79
C THR A 91 -10.44 -12.44 6.34
N PRO A 92 -11.07 -11.31 5.96
CA PRO A 92 -12.47 -11.30 5.54
C PRO A 92 -12.63 -11.84 4.11
N HIS A 93 -13.65 -12.66 3.88
CA HIS A 93 -13.89 -13.23 2.53
C HIS A 93 -14.53 -12.27 1.54
N ARG A 94 -15.27 -11.24 1.97
CA ARG A 94 -15.94 -10.33 1.01
C ARG A 94 -15.65 -8.86 1.24
N SER A 95 -15.77 -8.33 2.44
CA SER A 95 -15.58 -6.90 2.65
C SER A 95 -15.02 -6.58 4.02
N LEU A 96 -14.09 -5.62 4.04
CA LEU A 96 -13.63 -4.93 5.23
C LEU A 96 -13.62 -3.44 4.98
N SER A 97 -14.27 -2.67 5.84
CA SER A 97 -14.39 -1.23 5.62
C SER A 97 -13.18 -0.51 6.19
N ILE A 98 -12.92 -0.65 7.49
CA ILE A 98 -11.93 0.16 8.20
C ILE A 98 -11.08 -0.70 9.14
N VAL A 99 -9.75 -0.50 9.07
CA VAL A 99 -8.77 -1.10 9.99
C VAL A 99 -7.84 -0.02 10.52
N THR A 100 -7.91 0.28 11.81
CA THR A 100 -7.11 1.35 12.45
C THR A 100 -6.39 0.85 13.72
N PRO A 101 -5.36 0.01 13.59
CA PRO A 101 -4.56 -0.42 14.73
C PRO A 101 -3.67 0.72 15.23
N HIS A 102 -3.54 0.86 16.55
CA HIS A 102 -2.64 1.85 17.12
C HIS A 102 -1.18 1.34 17.06
N TYR A 103 -0.85 0.21 17.71
CA TYR A 103 0.55 -0.25 17.77
C TYR A 103 0.97 -1.23 16.66
N SER A 104 0.39 -2.43 16.58
CA SER A 104 0.85 -3.43 15.62
C SER A 104 -0.26 -4.23 14.95
N LEU A 105 -0.08 -4.43 13.64
CA LEU A 105 -0.87 -5.33 12.83
C LEU A 105 0.02 -6.15 11.91
N SER A 106 -0.01 -7.48 12.04
CA SER A 106 0.87 -8.33 11.22
C SER A 106 0.32 -8.49 9.80
N ALA A 107 -0.96 -8.86 9.64
CA ALA A 107 -1.51 -9.14 8.32
C ALA A 107 -2.99 -8.74 8.15
N VAL A 108 -3.30 -8.17 6.99
CA VAL A 108 -4.67 -7.93 6.52
C VAL A 108 -4.83 -8.54 5.14
N THR A 109 -5.69 -9.56 5.01
CA THR A 109 -5.87 -10.32 3.76
C THR A 109 -7.34 -10.44 3.32
N PRO A 110 -7.98 -9.33 2.92
CA PRO A 110 -9.29 -9.35 2.28
C PRO A 110 -9.26 -10.10 0.96
N HIS A 111 -10.25 -10.97 0.73
CA HIS A 111 -10.40 -11.56 -0.60
C HIS A 111 -10.95 -10.54 -1.61
N ARG A 112 -12.06 -9.85 -1.34
CA ARG A 112 -12.70 -9.01 -2.37
C ARG A 112 -12.53 -7.50 -2.20
N SER A 113 -12.68 -6.95 -1.01
CA SER A 113 -12.60 -5.49 -0.84
C SER A 113 -12.08 -5.08 0.53
N LEU A 114 -11.20 -4.08 0.50
CA LEU A 114 -10.80 -3.31 1.66
C LEU A 114 -10.81 -1.83 1.33
N SER A 115 -11.55 -1.06 2.11
CA SER A 115 -11.69 0.38 1.86
C SER A 115 -10.53 1.16 2.47
N ILE A 116 -10.30 1.04 3.78
CA ILE A 116 -9.36 1.91 4.50
C ILE A 116 -8.51 1.10 5.49
N VAL A 117 -7.20 1.32 5.44
CA VAL A 117 -6.23 0.81 6.42
C VAL A 117 -5.36 1.97 6.90
N THR A 118 -5.40 2.27 8.19
CA THR A 118 -4.64 3.38 8.80
C THR A 118 -3.93 2.97 10.10
N PRO A 119 -2.90 2.09 10.05
CA PRO A 119 -2.01 1.86 11.18
C PRO A 119 -1.28 3.13 11.62
N HIS A 120 -1.13 3.30 12.94
CA HIS A 120 -0.29 4.35 13.48
C HIS A 120 1.18 3.90 13.50
N TYR A 121 1.54 2.84 14.23
CA TYR A 121 2.95 2.44 14.36
C TYR A 121 3.44 1.42 13.33
N SER A 122 2.83 0.24 13.25
CA SER A 122 3.40 -0.83 12.40
C SER A 122 2.33 -1.68 11.71
N LEU A 123 2.56 -1.92 10.41
CA LEU A 123 1.82 -2.88 9.61
C LEU A 123 2.77 -3.70 8.75
N SER A 124 2.84 -5.01 8.97
CA SER A 124 3.78 -5.85 8.22
C SER A 124 3.27 -6.13 6.80
N ALA A 125 2.01 -6.55 6.63
CA ALA A 125 1.50 -6.92 5.30
C ALA A 125 0.02 -6.57 5.08
N VAL A 126 -0.27 -6.04 3.90
CA VAL A 126 -1.63 -5.91 3.35
C VAL A 126 -1.68 -6.60 2.00
N THR A 127 -2.57 -7.58 1.85
CA THR A 127 -2.76 -8.32 0.59
C THR A 127 -4.23 -8.32 0.20
N SER A 128 -4.57 -7.90 -1.02
CA SER A 128 -5.94 -7.98 -1.54
C SER A 128 -5.99 -8.63 -2.92
N HIS A 129 -7.01 -9.45 -3.20
CA HIS A 129 -7.16 -10.05 -4.53
C HIS A 129 -7.89 -9.15 -5.54
N TYR A 130 -8.78 -8.25 -5.09
CA TYR A 130 -9.62 -7.47 -6.00
C TYR A 130 -9.46 -5.96 -5.81
N SER A 131 -9.80 -5.44 -4.64
CA SER A 131 -9.79 -4.00 -4.42
C SER A 131 -9.21 -3.61 -3.06
N LEU A 132 -8.36 -2.60 -3.11
CA LEU A 132 -7.81 -1.91 -1.95
C LEU A 132 -7.86 -0.41 -2.23
N SER A 133 -8.66 0.34 -1.47
CA SER A 133 -8.88 1.75 -1.81
C SER A 133 -7.78 2.64 -1.20
N ILE A 134 -7.62 2.65 0.11
CA ILE A 134 -6.71 3.58 0.79
C ILE A 134 -5.87 2.83 1.83
N VAL A 135 -4.55 3.01 1.74
CA VAL A 135 -3.61 2.64 2.80
C VAL A 135 -2.83 3.87 3.23
N THR A 136 -2.99 4.25 4.48
CA THR A 136 -2.16 5.26 5.12
C THR A 136 -1.40 4.61 6.27
N SER A 137 -0.18 5.06 6.54
CA SER A 137 0.57 4.60 7.71
C SER A 137 1.40 5.75 8.22
N HIS A 138 1.46 5.93 9.54
CA HIS A 138 2.31 6.97 10.11
C HIS A 138 3.78 6.50 10.14
N TYR A 139 4.12 5.41 10.82
CA TYR A 139 5.52 5.01 10.99
C TYR A 139 6.03 3.97 9.98
N SER A 140 5.54 2.72 10.04
CA SER A 140 6.09 1.64 9.25
C SER A 140 5.02 0.81 8.54
N LEU A 141 5.23 0.59 7.26
CA LEU A 141 4.47 -0.34 6.44
C LEU A 141 5.43 -1.21 5.62
N SER A 142 5.47 -2.52 5.86
CA SER A 142 6.49 -3.34 5.18
C SER A 142 6.05 -3.68 3.76
N ALA A 143 4.85 -4.23 3.55
CA ALA A 143 4.42 -4.66 2.22
C ALA A 143 2.93 -4.37 1.93
N VAL A 144 2.64 -3.91 0.71
CA VAL A 144 1.29 -3.80 0.15
C VAL A 144 1.23 -4.52 -1.19
N THR A 145 0.43 -5.58 -1.27
CA THR A 145 0.20 -6.38 -2.48
C THR A 145 -1.26 -6.28 -2.90
N SER A 146 -1.52 -6.03 -4.20
CA SER A 146 -2.88 -6.11 -4.75
C SER A 146 -2.88 -6.78 -6.12
N HIS A 147 -3.77 -7.74 -6.34
CA HIS A 147 -3.86 -8.42 -7.64
C HIS A 147 -4.60 -7.61 -8.73
N HIS A 148 -5.55 -6.76 -8.37
CA HIS A 148 -6.37 -6.03 -9.34
C HIS A 148 -6.20 -4.51 -9.21
N SER A 149 -6.68 -3.93 -8.11
CA SER A 149 -6.70 -2.49 -7.95
C SER A 149 -6.19 -2.05 -6.57
N LEU A 150 -5.34 -1.03 -6.61
CA LEU A 150 -4.88 -0.29 -5.45
C LEU A 150 -5.02 1.21 -5.78
N SER A 151 -5.88 1.93 -5.08
CA SER A 151 -6.10 3.34 -5.44
C SER A 151 -5.03 4.25 -4.84
N ILE A 152 -4.88 4.29 -3.52
CA ILE A 152 -4.02 5.27 -2.83
C ILE A 152 -3.16 4.60 -1.76
N VAL A 153 -1.86 4.93 -1.76
CA VAL A 153 -0.90 4.55 -0.72
C VAL A 153 -0.12 5.77 -0.23
N THR A 154 -0.30 6.16 1.04
CA THR A 154 0.29 7.37 1.64
C THR A 154 1.01 7.06 2.97
N PRO A 155 2.20 6.45 2.96
CA PRO A 155 3.01 6.27 4.16
C PRO A 155 3.72 7.58 4.53
N HIS A 156 3.81 7.90 5.82
CA HIS A 156 4.54 9.08 6.27
C HIS A 156 6.04 8.75 6.42
N TYR A 157 6.45 7.83 7.30
CA TYR A 157 7.89 7.57 7.52
C TYR A 157 8.51 6.51 6.59
N SER A 158 7.97 5.28 6.56
CA SER A 158 8.63 4.19 5.83
C SER A 158 7.65 3.23 5.17
N LEU A 159 7.93 2.94 3.89
CA LEU A 159 7.32 1.85 3.14
C LEU A 159 8.38 1.04 2.40
N SER A 160 8.44 -0.26 2.64
CA SER A 160 9.43 -1.11 1.95
C SER A 160 8.95 -1.47 0.54
N THR A 161 7.81 -2.13 0.38
CA THR A 161 7.38 -2.64 -0.94
C THR A 161 5.91 -2.39 -1.26
N VAL A 162 5.65 -2.05 -2.53
CA VAL A 162 4.31 -1.96 -3.12
C VAL A 162 4.27 -2.74 -4.44
N THR A 163 3.40 -3.75 -4.52
CA THR A 163 3.33 -4.73 -5.63
C THR A 163 1.92 -4.93 -6.19
N PRO A 164 1.37 -3.96 -6.94
CA PRO A 164 0.14 -4.11 -7.72
C PRO A 164 0.35 -4.92 -9.02
N HIS A 165 -0.51 -5.91 -9.29
CA HIS A 165 -0.47 -6.68 -10.55
C HIS A 165 -1.24 -6.03 -11.71
N HIS A 166 -2.22 -5.15 -11.47
CA HIS A 166 -3.02 -4.55 -12.54
C HIS A 166 -2.99 -3.02 -12.54
N SER A 167 -3.40 -2.42 -11.43
CA SER A 167 -3.50 -0.96 -11.36
C SER A 167 -3.10 -0.43 -10.00
N LEU A 168 -2.31 0.65 -10.04
CA LEU A 168 -2.03 1.52 -8.92
C LEU A 168 -2.17 2.97 -9.34
N SER A 169 -3.11 3.70 -8.73
CA SER A 169 -3.38 5.08 -9.11
C SER A 169 -2.37 6.04 -8.49
N ILE A 170 -2.22 6.05 -7.16
CA ILE A 170 -1.42 7.07 -6.46
C ILE A 170 -0.55 6.46 -5.37
N VAL A 171 0.73 6.84 -5.36
CA VAL A 171 1.69 6.56 -4.28
C VAL A 171 2.34 7.86 -3.84
N THR A 172 2.19 8.22 -2.57
CA THR A 172 2.71 9.48 -2.00
C THR A 172 3.44 9.28 -0.67
N PRO A 173 4.59 8.58 -0.62
CA PRO A 173 5.46 8.57 0.55
C PRO A 173 5.97 9.96 0.91
N HIS A 174 6.02 10.27 2.20
CA HIS A 174 6.71 11.48 2.68
C HIS A 174 8.22 11.24 2.81
N TYR A 175 8.66 10.30 3.66
CA TYR A 175 10.09 10.09 3.93
C TYR A 175 10.76 9.03 3.04
N SER A 176 10.34 7.77 3.11
CA SER A 176 11.07 6.69 2.42
C SER A 176 10.15 5.66 1.78
N LEU A 177 10.46 5.33 0.52
CA LEU A 177 9.88 4.21 -0.22
C LEU A 177 10.99 3.41 -0.93
N SER A 178 11.15 2.14 -0.55
CA SER A 178 12.23 1.32 -1.11
C SER A 178 11.92 0.84 -2.53
N ALA A 179 10.74 0.26 -2.76
CA ALA A 179 10.38 -0.27 -4.08
C ALA A 179 8.88 -0.17 -4.40
N VAL A 180 8.60 0.22 -5.65
CA VAL A 180 7.29 0.07 -6.28
C VAL A 180 7.44 -0.77 -7.54
N THR A 181 6.72 -1.90 -7.62
CA THR A 181 6.71 -2.76 -8.80
C THR A 181 5.29 -2.92 -9.29
N CYS A 182 4.99 -2.45 -10.50
CA CYS A 182 3.68 -2.62 -11.12
C CYS A 182 3.75 -3.41 -12.42
N HIS A 183 2.86 -4.39 -12.59
CA HIS A 183 2.85 -5.19 -13.82
C HIS A 183 2.10 -4.54 -14.99
N ARG A 184 1.18 -3.60 -14.76
CA ARG A 184 0.34 -3.08 -15.86
C ARG A 184 0.18 -1.57 -15.87
N SER A 185 -0.33 -0.94 -14.82
CA SER A 185 -0.50 0.51 -14.82
C SER A 185 -0.21 1.14 -13.47
N LEU A 186 0.72 2.10 -13.49
CA LEU A 186 1.03 2.97 -12.38
C LEU A 186 0.85 4.42 -12.83
N SER A 187 -0.13 5.12 -12.27
CA SER A 187 -0.46 6.48 -12.74
C SER A 187 0.48 7.52 -12.14
N ILE A 188 0.51 7.68 -10.81
CA ILE A 188 1.25 8.76 -10.15
C ILE A 188 2.11 8.21 -9.01
N VAL A 189 3.40 8.55 -9.04
CA VAL A 189 4.30 8.39 -7.91
C VAL A 189 4.88 9.75 -7.56
N THR A 190 4.62 10.20 -6.33
CA THR A 190 5.19 11.41 -5.75
C THR A 190 5.97 10.98 -4.50
N SER A 191 7.11 11.61 -4.23
CA SER A 191 7.84 11.35 -2.98
C SER A 191 8.49 12.64 -2.51
N HIS A 192 8.44 12.93 -1.22
CA HIS A 192 9.13 14.12 -0.71
C HIS A 192 10.63 13.83 -0.56
N TYR A 193 11.05 12.86 0.24
CA TYR A 193 12.48 12.64 0.50
C TYR A 193 13.13 11.58 -0.40
N SER A 194 12.81 10.29 -0.21
CA SER A 194 13.57 9.22 -0.87
C SER A 194 12.67 8.17 -1.50
N LEU A 195 12.97 7.86 -2.76
CA LEU A 195 12.38 6.77 -3.53
C LEU A 195 13.50 5.96 -4.18
N SER A 196 13.69 4.70 -3.78
CA SER A 196 14.82 3.92 -4.27
C SER A 196 14.55 3.35 -5.68
N ALA A 197 13.48 2.57 -5.87
CA ALA A 197 13.20 1.94 -7.16
C ALA A 197 11.73 2.02 -7.57
N VAL A 198 11.48 2.37 -8.85
CA VAL A 198 10.17 2.25 -9.49
C VAL A 198 10.29 1.42 -10.77
N THR A 199 9.64 0.26 -10.78
CA THR A 199 9.58 -0.67 -11.91
C THR A 199 8.15 -0.76 -12.43
N SER A 200 7.97 -0.62 -13.75
CA SER A 200 6.67 -0.86 -14.38
C SER A 200 6.82 -1.67 -15.66
N HIS A 201 6.06 -2.76 -15.81
CA HIS A 201 6.14 -3.59 -17.01
C HIS A 201 5.40 -3.03 -18.23
N HIS A 202 4.41 -2.16 -18.04
CA HIS A 202 3.60 -1.69 -19.16
C HIS A 202 3.46 -0.18 -19.22
N SER A 203 2.90 0.46 -18.20
CA SER A 203 2.74 1.92 -18.21
C SER A 203 3.07 2.54 -16.86
N LEU A 204 3.83 3.63 -16.93
CA LEU A 204 4.09 4.56 -15.83
C LEU A 204 3.82 5.97 -16.34
N SER A 205 2.87 6.69 -15.74
CA SER A 205 2.50 8.02 -16.26
C SER A 205 3.39 9.12 -15.69
N ILE A 206 3.39 9.33 -14.37
CA ILE A 206 4.05 10.47 -13.74
C ILE A 206 4.90 10.02 -12.54
N VAL A 207 6.16 10.47 -12.50
CA VAL A 207 7.08 10.30 -11.37
C VAL A 207 7.67 11.66 -10.96
N THR A 208 7.42 12.07 -9.72
CA THR A 208 7.69 13.43 -9.17
C THR A 208 8.37 13.36 -7.79
N PRO A 209 9.63 12.90 -7.69
CA PRO A 209 10.37 12.92 -6.44
C PRO A 209 10.90 14.35 -6.16
N HIS A 210 10.82 14.82 -4.92
CA HIS A 210 11.39 16.11 -4.55
C HIS A 210 12.90 15.98 -4.29
N TYR A 211 13.36 15.18 -3.32
CA TYR A 211 14.79 15.09 -3.01
C TYR A 211 15.58 14.03 -3.80
N SER A 212 15.19 12.77 -3.76
CA SER A 212 16.00 11.69 -4.33
C SER A 212 15.21 10.56 -4.96
N LEU A 213 15.64 10.16 -6.16
CA LEU A 213 15.19 8.95 -6.86
C LEU A 213 16.37 8.18 -7.43
N SER A 214 16.57 6.93 -7.00
CA SER A 214 17.73 6.15 -7.44
C SER A 214 17.49 5.52 -8.83
N ALA A 215 16.38 4.81 -9.05
CA ALA A 215 16.15 4.12 -10.32
C ALA A 215 14.68 4.13 -10.77
N VAL A 216 14.49 4.33 -12.08
CA VAL A 216 13.19 4.17 -12.76
C VAL A 216 13.34 3.26 -13.99
N THR A 217 12.65 2.13 -13.99
CA THR A 217 12.79 1.05 -14.99
C THR A 217 11.45 0.66 -15.63
N PRO A 218 10.92 1.48 -16.56
CA PRO A 218 9.70 1.16 -17.29
C PRO A 218 10.01 0.28 -18.51
N HIS A 219 9.31 -0.84 -18.69
CA HIS A 219 9.53 -1.71 -19.85
C HIS A 219 8.86 -1.21 -21.14
N ARG A 220 7.65 -0.63 -21.08
CA ARG A 220 6.94 -0.20 -22.29
C ARG A 220 6.77 1.31 -22.41
N SER A 221 6.20 1.98 -21.43
CA SER A 221 6.09 3.45 -21.50
C SER A 221 6.28 4.15 -20.18
N LEU A 222 6.98 5.28 -20.26
CA LEU A 222 7.06 6.30 -19.22
C LEU A 222 6.77 7.67 -19.82
N SER A 223 5.75 8.35 -19.30
CA SER A 223 5.34 9.65 -19.87
C SER A 223 6.18 10.80 -19.32
N ILE A 224 6.20 11.00 -17.99
CA ILE A 224 6.80 12.19 -17.37
C ILE A 224 7.62 11.80 -16.13
N VAL A 225 8.85 12.32 -16.07
CA VAL A 225 9.72 12.26 -14.89
C VAL A 225 10.22 13.66 -14.56
N THR A 226 9.94 14.14 -13.35
CA THR A 226 10.17 15.53 -12.90
C THR A 226 10.84 15.56 -11.51
N PRO A 227 12.08 15.08 -11.38
CA PRO A 227 12.77 15.13 -10.09
C PRO A 227 13.22 16.56 -9.80
N HIS A 228 13.02 17.04 -8.56
CA HIS A 228 13.51 18.37 -8.20
C HIS A 228 15.03 18.33 -7.94
N TYR A 229 15.52 17.55 -6.97
CA TYR A 229 16.94 17.54 -6.63
C TYR A 229 17.78 16.50 -7.38
N SER A 230 17.52 15.21 -7.21
CA SER A 230 18.41 14.18 -7.76
C SER A 230 17.70 12.98 -8.35
N LEU A 231 18.18 12.54 -9.52
CA LEU A 231 17.79 11.31 -10.20
C LEU A 231 19.02 10.56 -10.71
N SER A 232 19.27 9.36 -10.18
CA SER A 232 20.48 8.62 -10.53
C SER A 232 20.35 7.88 -11.87
N ALA A 233 19.29 7.10 -12.10
CA ALA A 233 19.15 6.32 -13.32
C ALA A 233 17.71 6.25 -13.85
N VAL A 234 17.55 6.39 -15.16
CA VAL A 234 16.31 6.11 -15.89
C VAL A 234 16.60 5.17 -17.05
N THR A 235 16.04 3.97 -17.02
CA THR A 235 16.35 2.90 -17.99
C THR A 235 15.06 2.39 -18.67
N PRO A 236 14.46 3.17 -19.58
CA PRO A 236 13.25 2.74 -20.27
C PRO A 236 13.61 1.76 -21.40
N HIS A 237 12.90 0.63 -21.50
CA HIS A 237 13.12 -0.29 -22.62
C HIS A 237 12.50 0.25 -23.91
N ARG A 238 11.21 0.61 -23.93
CA ARG A 238 10.55 0.99 -25.19
C ARG A 238 10.39 2.49 -25.41
N SER A 239 9.74 3.22 -24.51
CA SER A 239 9.45 4.64 -24.72
C SER A 239 9.54 5.48 -23.45
N LEU A 240 10.16 6.66 -23.60
CA LEU A 240 10.23 7.71 -22.59
C LEU A 240 9.96 9.06 -23.25
N SER A 241 8.89 9.73 -22.84
CA SER A 241 8.47 10.99 -23.47
C SER A 241 9.21 12.20 -22.91
N ILE A 242 9.12 12.47 -21.60
CA ILE A 242 9.63 13.71 -20.99
C ILE A 242 10.42 13.42 -19.71
N VAL A 243 11.64 13.94 -19.63
CA VAL A 243 12.45 14.00 -18.39
C VAL A 243 12.89 15.43 -18.13
N THR A 244 12.50 15.99 -16.98
CA THR A 244 12.68 17.41 -16.62
C THR A 244 13.27 17.52 -15.21
N PRO A 245 14.55 17.15 -15.00
CA PRO A 245 15.18 17.27 -13.71
C PRO A 245 15.53 18.75 -13.46
N HIS A 246 15.28 19.25 -12.25
CA HIS A 246 15.71 20.60 -11.91
C HIS A 246 17.24 20.59 -11.64
N TYR A 247 17.72 19.94 -10.58
CA TYR A 247 19.14 20.01 -10.22
C TYR A 247 20.05 18.97 -10.90
N SER A 248 19.85 17.65 -10.69
CA SER A 248 20.77 16.64 -11.22
C SER A 248 20.12 15.39 -11.80
N LEU A 249 20.69 14.93 -12.92
CA LEU A 249 20.40 13.66 -13.58
C LEU A 249 21.69 12.97 -13.99
N SER A 250 21.96 11.80 -13.41
CA SER A 250 23.24 11.10 -13.66
C SER A 250 23.22 10.29 -14.96
N ALA A 251 22.24 9.42 -15.18
CA ALA A 251 22.18 8.56 -16.37
C ALA A 251 20.78 8.36 -16.94
N VAL A 252 20.67 8.43 -18.26
CA VAL A 252 19.47 8.02 -19.02
C VAL A 252 19.88 7.01 -20.10
N THR A 253 19.37 5.78 -20.02
CA THR A 253 19.75 4.69 -20.92
C THR A 253 18.53 4.09 -21.63
N PRO A 254 17.97 4.77 -22.65
CA PRO A 254 16.81 4.27 -23.37
C PRO A 254 17.22 3.19 -24.39
N HIS A 255 16.50 2.06 -24.44
CA HIS A 255 16.79 1.06 -25.48
C HIS A 255 16.21 1.48 -26.84
N HIS A 256 14.92 1.82 -26.92
CA HIS A 256 14.29 2.18 -28.21
C HIS A 256 14.13 3.68 -28.43
N SER A 257 13.31 4.38 -27.63
CA SER A 257 12.94 5.77 -27.92
C SER A 257 12.96 6.70 -26.70
N LEU A 258 13.51 7.88 -26.93
CA LEU A 258 13.55 9.02 -26.03
C LEU A 258 13.17 10.28 -26.83
N SER A 259 12.29 11.13 -26.29
CA SER A 259 11.80 12.33 -27.01
C SER A 259 12.33 13.66 -26.44
N ILE A 260 12.20 13.91 -25.13
CA ILE A 260 12.54 15.22 -24.54
C ILE A 260 13.29 15.03 -23.23
N VAL A 261 14.46 15.69 -23.11
CA VAL A 261 15.24 15.76 -21.87
C VAL A 261 15.67 17.22 -21.64
N THR A 262 15.11 17.85 -20.62
CA THR A 262 15.33 19.28 -20.32
C THR A 262 15.80 19.46 -18.87
N PRO A 263 17.10 19.24 -18.60
CA PRO A 263 17.66 19.51 -17.28
C PRO A 263 17.91 21.00 -17.08
N HIS A 264 17.58 21.53 -15.90
CA HIS A 264 17.90 22.94 -15.60
C HIS A 264 19.38 23.14 -15.27
N TYR A 265 19.98 22.28 -14.43
CA TYR A 265 21.35 22.48 -13.93
C TYR A 265 22.39 21.43 -14.40
N SER A 266 22.10 20.13 -14.35
CA SER A 266 23.12 19.12 -14.68
C SER A 266 22.59 17.80 -15.25
N LEU A 267 23.31 17.31 -16.25
CA LEU A 267 23.11 16.01 -16.91
C LEU A 267 24.49 15.41 -17.21
N SER A 268 24.77 14.20 -16.68
CA SER A 268 26.09 13.58 -16.83
C SER A 268 26.21 12.70 -18.08
N ALA A 269 25.26 11.77 -18.31
CA ALA A 269 25.32 10.83 -19.42
C ALA A 269 23.93 10.50 -20.01
N VAL A 270 23.89 10.36 -21.34
CA VAL A 270 22.75 9.80 -22.09
C VAL A 270 23.28 8.77 -23.08
N THR A 271 22.82 7.52 -22.97
CA THR A 271 23.30 6.39 -23.77
C THR A 271 22.14 5.62 -24.43
N PRO A 272 21.69 6.02 -25.63
CA PRO A 272 20.66 5.30 -26.37
C PRO A 272 21.22 4.07 -27.12
N HIS A 273 20.40 3.04 -27.31
CA HIS A 273 20.76 1.86 -28.13
C HIS A 273 20.24 1.91 -29.58
N HIS A 274 19.05 2.46 -29.86
CA HIS A 274 18.47 2.37 -31.21
C HIS A 274 17.98 3.69 -31.82
N SER A 275 17.41 4.62 -31.03
CA SER A 275 16.85 5.85 -31.61
C SER A 275 16.87 7.00 -30.60
N LEU A 276 17.44 8.14 -31.02
CA LEU A 276 17.52 9.35 -30.22
C LEU A 276 16.88 10.51 -31.00
N SER A 277 15.75 11.01 -30.53
CA SER A 277 15.29 12.35 -30.88
C SER A 277 15.35 13.15 -29.59
N VAL A 278 16.46 13.81 -29.31
CA VAL A 278 16.63 14.58 -28.07
C VAL A 278 16.56 16.06 -28.40
N THR A 279 15.54 16.71 -27.85
CA THR A 279 15.56 18.17 -27.69
C THR A 279 16.17 18.46 -26.32
N TYR A 280 17.39 18.98 -26.32
CA TYR A 280 18.13 19.37 -25.13
C TYR A 280 18.13 20.90 -24.99
N THR A 281 17.54 21.41 -23.92
CA THR A 281 17.52 22.85 -23.60
C THR A 281 18.10 23.08 -22.21
N PRO A 282 19.42 23.26 -22.07
CA PRO A 282 20.02 23.61 -20.80
C PRO A 282 19.73 25.07 -20.45
N HIS A 283 19.51 25.35 -19.17
CA HIS A 283 19.53 26.74 -18.68
C HIS A 283 20.97 27.20 -18.34
N MET A 284 21.93 26.27 -18.22
CA MET A 284 23.36 26.53 -17.99
C MET A 284 24.25 25.47 -18.69
N PRO A 285 25.34 25.82 -19.39
CA PRO A 285 26.15 24.85 -20.13
C PRO A 285 27.08 24.04 -19.21
N LYS A 286 26.93 22.70 -19.20
CA LYS A 286 27.93 21.74 -18.70
C LYS A 286 28.21 20.68 -19.78
N LYS A 287 29.43 20.13 -19.75
CA LYS A 287 29.92 19.12 -20.71
C LYS A 287 29.10 17.82 -20.56
N ILE A 288 28.42 17.41 -21.64
CA ILE A 288 27.66 16.16 -21.70
C ILE A 288 28.48 15.13 -22.47
N SER A 289 28.56 13.91 -21.96
CA SER A 289 29.05 12.76 -22.71
C SER A 289 27.88 12.07 -23.40
N LEU A 290 27.80 12.17 -24.73
CA LEU A 290 26.87 11.41 -25.56
C LEU A 290 27.64 10.22 -26.15
N THR A 291 27.21 9.00 -25.82
CA THR A 291 27.75 7.76 -26.40
C THR A 291 26.61 6.94 -26.95
N LEU A 292 26.61 6.72 -28.27
CA LEU A 292 25.79 5.68 -28.90
C LEU A 292 26.47 4.32 -28.70
N LEU A 293 25.68 3.31 -28.36
CA LEU A 293 26.08 1.90 -28.39
C LEU A 293 25.41 1.28 -29.62
N ASP A 294 26.20 0.88 -30.61
CA ASP A 294 25.74 0.14 -31.81
C ASP A 294 25.33 -1.31 -31.45
#